data_AF-A0A438CXN0-F1
#
_entry.id   AF-A0A438CXN0-F1
#
_cell.length_a   1.000
_cell.length_b   1.000
_cell.length_c   1.000
_cell.angle_alpha   90.00
_cell.angle_beta   90.00
_cell.angle_gamma   90.00
#
_symmetry.space_group_name_H-M   'P 1'
#
loop_
_entity.id
_entity.type
_entity.pdbx_description
1 polymer ?
#
loop_
_entity_poly.entity_id
_entity_poly.type
_entity_poly.pdbx_seq_one_letter_code
_entity_poly.pdbx_strand_id
1 'polypeptide(L)'
;MDNEGLEGPFSKDEVAKALSELGGDKALGLDGFSMALWKFFWPIVEVLANRLKRVIDKMVSNNQNVFVRARQILDATLVTNEEIDLRK
;
A
#
# COMPACT_ATOMS: atom_id res chain seq x y z
N MET A 1 5.33 15.54 -16.79
CA MET A 1 4.72 14.19 -16.69
C MET A 1 4.15 14.17 -15.29
N ASP A 2 2.87 14.50 -15.22
CA ASP A 2 2.33 15.18 -14.05
C ASP A 2 1.90 14.11 -13.06
N ASN A 3 2.62 14.04 -11.94
CA ASN A 3 2.47 13.00 -10.91
C ASN A 3 1.20 13.20 -10.05
N GLU A 4 0.41 14.24 -10.33
CA GLU A 4 -0.77 14.63 -9.55
C GLU A 4 -1.85 13.53 -9.51
N GLY A 5 -1.94 12.71 -10.56
CA GLY A 5 -2.88 11.57 -10.61
C GLY A 5 -2.48 10.37 -9.75
N LEU A 6 -1.19 10.24 -9.39
CA LEU A 6 -0.66 9.13 -8.59
C LEU A 6 -0.68 9.42 -7.07
N GLU A 7 -0.89 10.69 -6.70
CA GLU A 7 -0.80 11.15 -5.31
C GLU A 7 -2.19 11.34 -4.66
N GLY A 8 -3.28 11.19 -5.42
CA GLY A 8 -4.65 11.30 -4.94
C GLY A 8 -5.15 10.06 -4.18
N PRO A 9 -6.15 10.19 -3.29
CA PRO A 9 -6.80 9.03 -2.69
C PRO A 9 -7.55 8.23 -3.77
N PHE A 10 -7.33 6.91 -3.79
CA PHE A 10 -7.99 6.00 -4.74
C PHE A 10 -9.51 6.10 -4.68
N SER A 11 -10.15 6.12 -5.85
CA SER A 11 -11.62 6.04 -5.96
C SER A 11 -12.10 4.59 -5.90
N LYS A 12 -13.32 4.37 -5.39
CA LYS A 12 -13.95 3.03 -5.39
C LYS A 12 -14.04 2.45 -6.81
N ASP A 13 -14.40 3.28 -7.78
CA ASP A 13 -14.57 2.86 -9.17
C ASP A 13 -13.23 2.49 -9.81
N GLU A 14 -12.16 3.20 -9.44
CA GLU A 14 -10.80 2.93 -9.89
C GLU A 14 -10.31 1.58 -9.35
N VAL A 15 -10.53 1.32 -8.06
CA VAL A 15 -10.16 0.05 -7.43
C VAL A 15 -10.99 -1.11 -7.99
N ALA A 16 -12.29 -0.91 -8.21
CA ALA A 16 -13.17 -1.91 -8.81
C ALA A 16 -12.78 -2.21 -10.27
N LYS A 17 -12.39 -1.19 -11.04
CA LYS A 17 -11.89 -1.33 -12.40
C LYS A 17 -10.56 -2.11 -12.41
N ALA A 18 -9.60 -1.74 -11.58
CA ALA A 18 -8.32 -2.43 -11.47
C ALA A 18 -8.49 -3.90 -11.04
N LEU A 19 -9.41 -4.17 -10.10
CA LEU A 19 -9.75 -5.54 -9.68
C LEU A 19 -10.37 -6.34 -10.84
N SER A 20 -11.21 -5.70 -11.65
CA SER A 20 -11.86 -6.33 -12.81
C SER A 20 -10.85 -6.65 -13.91
N GLU A 21 -9.92 -5.74 -14.17
CA GLU A 21 -8.81 -5.86 -15.12
C GLU A 21 -7.72 -6.85 -14.68
N LEU A 22 -7.73 -7.27 -13.41
CA LEU A 22 -6.83 -8.29 -12.90
C LEU A 22 -7.20 -9.66 -13.51
N GLY A 23 -6.48 -10.04 -14.56
CA GLY A 23 -6.63 -11.32 -15.28
C GLY A 23 -6.55 -12.54 -14.35
N GLY A 24 -7.42 -13.52 -14.59
CA GLY A 24 -7.48 -14.78 -13.83
C GLY A 24 -6.35 -15.76 -14.15
N ASP A 25 -5.54 -15.44 -15.16
CA ASP A 25 -4.37 -16.18 -15.65
C ASP A 25 -3.06 -15.76 -14.97
N LYS A 26 -3.12 -14.83 -14.00
CA LYS A 26 -1.96 -14.48 -13.17
C LYS A 26 -1.57 -15.68 -12.31
N ALA A 27 -0.27 -16.01 -12.34
CA ALA A 27 0.31 -17.10 -11.57
C ALA A 27 -0.11 -17.04 -10.09
N LEU A 28 -0.42 -18.20 -9.51
CA LEU A 28 -0.75 -18.33 -8.09
C LEU A 28 0.41 -17.76 -7.26
N GLY A 29 0.09 -16.96 -6.24
CA GLY A 29 1.10 -16.50 -5.29
C GLY A 29 1.74 -17.68 -4.55
N LEU A 30 2.82 -17.41 -3.81
CA LEU A 30 3.43 -18.39 -2.89
C LEU A 30 2.44 -18.94 -1.84
N ASP A 31 1.33 -18.22 -1.63
CA ASP A 31 0.19 -18.57 -0.78
C ASP A 31 -0.82 -19.54 -1.46
N GLY A 32 -0.69 -19.80 -2.77
CA GLY A 32 -1.54 -20.71 -3.52
C GLY A 32 -2.95 -20.19 -3.82
N PHE A 33 -3.25 -18.92 -3.55
CA PHE A 33 -4.57 -18.35 -3.79
C PHE A 33 -4.69 -17.74 -5.18
N SER A 34 -5.82 -18.03 -5.85
CA SER A 34 -6.11 -17.47 -7.17
C SER A 34 -6.73 -16.09 -7.08
N MET A 35 -6.59 -15.30 -8.15
CA MET A 35 -7.28 -14.00 -8.27
C MET A 35 -8.80 -14.10 -8.14
N ALA A 36 -9.39 -15.26 -8.47
CA ALA A 36 -10.82 -15.49 -8.29
C ALA A 36 -11.24 -15.43 -6.80
N LEU A 37 -10.38 -15.90 -5.90
CA LEU A 37 -10.61 -15.80 -4.46
C LEU A 37 -10.68 -14.33 -4.03
N TRP A 38 -9.72 -13.52 -4.46
CA TRP A 38 -9.70 -12.09 -4.15
C TRP A 38 -10.93 -11.34 -4.68
N LYS A 39 -11.40 -11.66 -5.90
CA LYS A 39 -12.63 -11.08 -6.44
C LYS A 39 -13.86 -11.48 -5.61
N PHE A 40 -13.93 -12.73 -5.16
CA PHE A 40 -15.05 -13.23 -4.35
C PHE A 40 -15.10 -12.58 -2.95
N PHE A 41 -13.95 -12.44 -2.29
CA PHE A 41 -13.87 -11.87 -0.94
C PHE A 41 -13.74 -10.34 -0.91
N TRP A 42 -13.70 -9.68 -2.08
CA TRP A 42 -13.55 -8.23 -2.16
C TRP A 42 -14.52 -7.42 -1.28
N PRO A 43 -15.82 -7.74 -1.19
CA PRO A 43 -16.75 -7.00 -0.32
C PRO A 43 -16.34 -7.06 1.17
N ILE A 44 -15.78 -8.18 1.62
CA ILE A 44 -15.31 -8.36 2.99
C ILE A 44 -14.05 -7.53 3.23
N VAL A 45 -13.12 -7.55 2.27
CA VAL A 45 -11.90 -6.74 2.32
C VAL A 45 -12.23 -5.24 2.34
N GLU A 46 -13.20 -4.79 1.53
CA GLU A 46 -13.63 -3.39 1.51
C GLU A 46 -14.18 -2.94 2.87
N VAL A 47 -15.04 -3.74 3.51
CA VAL A 47 -15.58 -3.43 4.84
C VAL A 47 -14.45 -3.39 5.88
N LEU A 48 -13.52 -4.34 5.83
CA LEU A 48 -12.39 -4.38 6.75
C LEU A 48 -11.48 -3.16 6.56
N ALA A 49 -11.16 -2.79 5.32
CA ALA A 49 -10.35 -1.63 5.00
C ALA A 49 -11.00 -0.33 5.50
N ASN A 50 -12.31 -0.16 5.30
CA ASN A 50 -13.06 0.99 5.80
C ASN A 50 -13.07 1.07 7.33
N ARG A 51 -13.13 -0.07 8.02
CA ARG A 51 -13.05 -0.13 9.49
C ARG A 51 -11.63 0.18 9.98
N LEU A 52 -10.62 -0.38 9.32
CA LEU A 52 -9.23 -0.18 9.65
C LEU A 52 -8.81 1.27 9.44
N LYS A 53 -9.28 1.93 8.37
CA LYS A 53 -9.04 3.35 8.10
C LYS A 53 -9.38 4.26 9.29
N ARG A 54 -10.38 3.92 10.09
CA ARG A 54 -10.77 4.71 11.28
C ARG A 54 -9.82 4.58 12.47
N VAL A 55 -9.00 3.53 12.48
CA VAL A 55 -8.13 3.14 13.60
C VAL A 55 -6.66 3.28 13.23
N ILE A 56 -6.31 3.18 11.94
CA ILE A 56 -4.94 3.20 11.44
C ILE A 56 -4.22 4.51 11.79
N ASP A 57 -4.92 5.66 11.74
CA ASP A 57 -4.37 6.97 12.13
C ASP A 57 -3.96 7.05 13.60
N LYS A 58 -4.48 6.16 14.46
CA LYS A 58 -4.12 6.06 15.87
C LYS A 58 -3.08 4.97 16.16
N MET A 59 -2.91 4.03 15.23
CA MET A 59 -2.03 2.86 15.38
C MET A 59 -0.67 3.08 14.72
N VAL A 60 -0.62 3.91 13.68
CA VAL A 60 0.63 4.26 12.99
C VAL A 60 1.29 5.40 13.77
N SER A 61 2.41 5.11 14.44
CA SER A 61 3.21 6.16 15.09
C SER A 61 3.90 7.03 14.03
N ASN A 62 4.18 8.29 14.35
CA ASN A 62 4.91 9.23 13.47
C ASN A 62 6.32 8.74 13.04
N ASN A 63 6.81 7.64 13.62
CA ASN A 63 8.10 7.03 13.33
C ASN A 63 8.03 5.83 12.36
N GLN A 64 6.84 5.38 11.95
CA GLN A 64 6.72 4.36 10.90
C GLN A 64 6.93 5.00 9.52
N ASN A 65 8.20 5.19 9.18
CA ASN A 65 8.66 5.89 7.98
C ASN A 65 8.51 5.15 6.66
N VAL A 66 7.82 4.01 6.62
CA VAL A 66 7.96 3.08 5.49
C VAL A 66 6.81 3.15 4.47
N PHE A 67 5.75 3.94 4.71
CA PHE A 67 4.67 4.15 3.72
C PHE A 67 3.93 5.51 3.86
N VAL A 68 4.59 6.57 4.35
CA VAL A 68 3.98 7.92 4.50
C VAL A 68 4.49 8.87 3.42
N ARG A 69 3.59 9.69 2.87
CA ARG A 69 3.85 10.76 1.87
C ARG A 69 5.07 11.61 2.30
N ALA A 70 5.96 11.90 1.33
CA ALA A 70 7.19 12.69 1.44
C ALA A 70 8.45 12.01 2.02
N ARG A 71 8.44 10.70 2.30
CA ARG A 71 9.65 9.95 2.67
C ARG A 71 9.81 8.72 1.77
N GLN A 72 10.61 8.86 0.72
CA GLN A 72 11.03 7.72 -0.10
C GLN A 72 12.01 6.84 0.68
N ILE A 73 12.08 5.55 0.34
CA ILE A 73 13.06 4.59 0.89
C ILE A 73 14.49 5.13 0.90
N LEU A 74 14.82 6.02 -0.05
CA LEU A 74 16.09 6.74 -0.13
C LEU A 74 16.42 7.57 1.12
N ASP A 75 15.42 8.15 1.77
CA ASP A 75 15.57 9.01 2.95
C ASP A 75 15.98 8.17 4.17
N ALA A 76 15.43 6.95 4.30
CA ALA A 76 15.84 6.00 5.34
C ALA A 76 17.30 5.52 5.13
N THR A 77 17.72 5.29 3.88
CA THR A 77 19.12 5.00 3.57
C THR A 77 20.05 6.19 3.80
N LEU A 78 19.59 7.44 3.59
CA LEU A 78 20.38 8.64 3.88
C LEU A 78 20.61 8.81 5.38
N VAL A 79 19.55 8.74 6.19
CA VAL A 79 19.62 8.85 7.65
C VAL A 79 20.49 7.76 8.27
N THR A 80 20.42 6.52 7.74
CA THR A 80 21.30 5.44 8.23
C THR A 80 22.75 5.66 7.85
N ASN A 81 23.04 6.24 6.68
CA ASN A 81 24.40 6.58 6.28
C ASN A 81 24.99 7.70 7.15
N GLU A 82 24.20 8.73 7.49
CA GLU A 82 24.61 9.82 8.39
C GLU A 82 24.88 9.31 9.82
N GLU A 83 24.02 8.44 10.35
CA GLU A 83 24.18 7.82 11.67
C GLU A 83 25.42 6.92 11.77
N ILE A 84 25.81 6.26 10.66
CA ILE A 84 27.04 5.47 10.58
C ILE A 84 28.28 6.37 10.52
N ASP A 85 28.19 7.51 9.82
CA ASP A 85 29.29 8.46 9.69
C ASP A 85 29.58 9.18 11.02
N LEU A 86 28.55 9.47 11.82
CA LEU A 86 28.66 10.02 13.18
C LEU A 86 29.30 9.08 14.21
N ARG A 87 29.42 7.78 13.88
CA ARG A 87 30.04 6.77 14.75
C ARG A 87 31.49 6.43 14.36
N LYS A 88 32.06 7.14 13.39
CA LYS A 88 33.50 7.12 13.09
C LYS A 88 34.21 8.28 13.80
#